data_AF-A0A2A3GL49-F1
#
_entry.id   AF-A0A2A3GL49-F1
#
_cell.length_a   1.000
_cell.length_b   1.000
_cell.length_c   1.000
_cell.angle_alpha   90.00
_cell.angle_beta   90.00
_cell.angle_gamma   90.00
#
_symmetry.space_group_name_H-M   'P 1'
#
loop_
_entity.id
_entity.type
_entity.pdbx_description
1 polymer ?
#
loop_
_entity_poly.entity_id
_entity_poly.type
_entity_poly.pdbx_seq_one_letter_code
_entity_poly.pdbx_strand_id
1 'polypeptide(L)'
;MKTLDQLRAEYREHETRARAVYEAANGADIEGDDAATFDEATGAMDALRPEIRATEQRIEHIRQFAQNNPECIEHGDGCTSASTPRDNQPVSARDTALRVLERSVQAHDLDEDAAGRADTLLRHGDRASQSLAARWVTATGNPAYAGAFSKMCGDAQRGHLLWTPEEAAAYRAATEVRAELSRGMTVGGDGAMMVPLHLDPSILLSNKGSQNPLRRIARVVQITGSSWRGVSSAGATAQWVPEATEVADASPTLTQPEVPVHKGDAFVPFSFELGDDAPTFLSELQAVLVDSADQLQAEAFTTGSGNGQPTGVITKVASTPGSIVNATTAETFTAADVFAVQNSLGPRWQPNAQWTANLGIINAARQFETTNGAAKFPEIATGQLLGRALNENSGQDASIDPAVSAANFVLLYGDFAQFLIVDRIGTTIEVVPHLFGANRRPTLERGGLLWFRTGSDVLIPDAFRLLSVATAATTTRKTKASVG
;
A
#
# COMPACT_ATOMS: atom_id res chain seq x y z
N MET A 1 24.81 23.67 53.20
CA MET A 1 24.85 24.92 52.41
C MET A 1 23.42 25.23 52.03
N LYS A 2 22.88 26.40 52.41
CA LYS A 2 21.49 26.78 52.09
C LYS A 2 21.34 26.88 50.57
N THR A 3 20.19 26.49 50.03
CA THR A 3 19.91 26.64 48.59
C THR A 3 19.67 28.11 48.25
N LEU A 4 19.83 28.50 46.98
CA LEU A 4 19.57 29.87 46.53
C LEU A 4 18.15 30.34 46.89
N ASP A 5 17.18 29.44 46.78
CA ASP A 5 15.78 29.74 47.11
C ASP A 5 15.58 29.95 48.62
N GLN A 6 16.30 29.21 49.47
CA GLN A 6 16.29 29.41 50.92
C GLN A 6 16.90 30.76 51.31
N LEU A 7 18.03 31.15 50.72
CA LEU A 7 18.66 32.46 50.98
C LEU A 7 17.78 33.62 50.53
N ARG A 8 17.11 33.48 49.37
CA ARG A 8 16.15 34.48 48.87
C ARG A 8 14.89 34.59 49.74
N ALA A 9 14.42 33.48 50.29
CA ALA A 9 13.29 33.48 51.22
C ALA A 9 13.63 34.21 52.52
N GLU A 10 14.79 33.93 53.12
CA GLU A 10 15.26 34.60 54.34
C GLU A 10 15.47 36.11 54.11
N TYR A 11 16.05 36.49 52.97
CA TYR A 11 16.20 37.91 52.61
C TYR A 11 14.84 38.63 52.55
N ARG A 12 13.81 38.00 51.96
CA ARG A 12 12.45 38.58 51.88
C ARG A 12 11.78 38.69 53.25
N GLU A 13 12.06 37.77 54.16
CA GLU A 13 11.53 37.82 55.52
C GLU A 13 12.09 39.03 56.28
N HIS A 14 13.41 39.25 56.21
CA HIS A 14 14.04 40.43 56.81
C HIS A 14 13.61 41.73 56.13
N GLU A 15 13.43 41.75 54.81
CA GLU A 15 12.88 42.89 54.08
C GLU A 15 11.46 43.24 54.54
N THR A 16 10.63 42.22 54.75
CA THR A 16 9.25 42.41 55.25
C THR A 16 9.25 42.96 56.67
N ARG A 17 10.16 42.47 57.53
CA ARG A 17 10.32 42.95 58.92
C ARG A 17 10.80 44.41 58.96
N ALA A 18 11.82 44.76 58.16
CA ALA A 18 12.32 46.14 58.06
C ALA A 18 11.24 47.08 57.51
N ARG A 19 10.47 46.63 56.51
CA ARG A 19 9.38 47.40 55.91
C ARG A 19 8.22 47.63 56.89
N ALA A 20 7.85 46.64 57.69
CA ALA A 20 6.80 46.78 58.69
C ALA A 20 7.15 47.85 59.74
N VAL A 21 8.41 47.90 60.18
CA VAL A 21 8.89 48.93 61.11
C VAL A 21 8.89 50.32 60.45
N TYR A 22 9.33 50.41 59.19
CA TYR A 22 9.32 51.67 58.44
C TYR A 22 7.89 52.19 58.20
N GLU A 23 6.95 51.33 57.84
CA GLU A 23 5.54 51.70 57.64
C GLU A 23 4.86 52.11 58.96
N ALA A 24 5.24 51.48 60.09
CA ALA A 24 4.74 51.85 61.42
C ALA A 24 5.25 53.24 61.88
N ALA A 25 6.47 53.63 61.50
CA ALA A 25 7.06 54.91 61.85
C ALA A 25 6.40 56.12 61.15
N ASN A 26 5.73 55.90 60.01
CA ASN A 26 4.94 56.89 59.26
C ASN A 26 5.61 58.28 59.10
N GLY A 27 6.93 58.29 58.87
CA GLY A 27 7.74 59.50 58.64
C GLY A 27 8.25 60.22 59.90
N ALA A 28 8.06 59.65 61.09
CA ALA A 28 8.73 60.08 62.32
C ALA A 28 10.09 59.37 62.51
N ASP A 29 10.99 59.97 63.30
CA ASP A 29 12.26 59.32 63.66
C ASP A 29 12.00 58.03 64.45
N ILE A 30 12.69 56.96 64.08
CA ILE A 30 12.57 55.65 64.71
C ILE A 30 13.47 55.65 65.95
N GLU A 31 12.89 55.56 67.15
CA GLU A 31 13.63 55.53 68.42
C GLU A 31 13.29 54.27 69.24
N GLY A 32 14.22 53.83 70.09
CA GLY A 32 14.00 52.71 71.02
C GLY A 32 14.06 51.31 70.36
N ASP A 33 13.22 50.39 70.82
CA ASP A 33 13.23 48.98 70.41
C ASP A 33 12.93 48.77 68.91
N ASP A 34 12.20 49.70 68.29
CA ASP A 34 11.89 49.67 66.86
C ASP A 34 13.14 49.98 66.01
N ALA A 35 14.01 50.89 66.48
CA ALA A 35 15.28 51.20 65.82
C ALA A 35 16.22 49.99 65.86
N ALA A 36 16.31 49.33 67.02
CA ALA A 36 17.11 48.11 67.17
C ALA A 36 16.61 46.98 66.26
N THR A 37 15.29 46.84 66.12
CA THR A 37 14.67 45.83 65.24
C THR A 37 14.92 46.11 63.76
N PHE A 38 14.92 47.38 63.37
CA PHE A 38 15.24 47.81 62.00
C PHE A 38 16.72 47.60 61.67
N ASP A 39 17.63 47.95 62.58
CA ASP A 39 19.07 47.77 62.43
C ASP A 39 19.46 46.28 62.38
N GLU A 40 18.79 45.43 63.18
CA GLU A 40 18.97 43.98 63.12
C GLU A 40 18.54 43.40 61.76
N ALA A 41 17.36 43.80 61.27
CA ALA A 41 16.83 43.32 60.00
C ALA A 41 17.68 43.77 58.81
N THR A 42 18.11 45.04 58.80
CA THR A 42 18.96 45.58 57.74
C THR A 42 20.38 45.00 57.78
N GLY A 43 20.95 44.79 58.97
CA GLY A 43 22.23 44.09 59.15
C GLY A 43 22.19 42.64 58.62
N ALA A 44 21.09 41.92 58.87
CA ALA A 44 20.89 40.57 58.33
C ALA A 44 20.76 40.56 56.79
N MET A 45 20.07 41.56 56.22
CA MET A 45 19.96 41.72 54.76
C MET A 45 21.32 41.99 54.11
N ASP A 46 22.16 42.84 54.72
CA ASP A 46 23.48 43.15 54.19
C ASP A 46 24.46 41.98 54.30
N ALA A 47 24.29 41.10 55.30
CA ALA A 47 25.04 39.86 55.40
C ALA A 47 24.62 38.81 54.33
N LEU A 48 23.33 38.73 53.98
CA LEU A 48 22.82 37.76 53.01
C LEU A 48 23.07 38.16 51.53
N ARG A 49 23.15 39.46 51.23
CA ARG A 49 23.41 39.98 49.88
C ARG A 49 24.66 39.40 49.20
N PRO A 50 25.86 39.38 49.83
CA PRO A 50 27.05 38.81 49.20
C PRO A 50 26.93 37.29 49.00
N GLU A 51 26.27 36.57 49.90
CA GLU A 51 26.08 35.11 49.77
C GLU A 51 25.16 34.74 48.60
N ILE A 52 24.07 35.48 48.41
CA ILE A 52 23.16 35.31 47.27
C ILE A 52 23.92 35.56 45.96
N ARG A 53 24.66 36.67 45.86
CA ARG A 53 25.46 37.00 44.66
C ARG A 53 26.50 35.94 44.35
N ALA A 54 27.23 35.45 45.35
CA ALA A 54 28.24 34.41 45.16
C ALA A 54 27.61 33.09 44.67
N THR A 55 26.44 32.73 45.20
CA THR A 55 25.73 31.51 44.81
C THR A 55 25.17 31.61 43.39
N GLU A 56 24.63 32.77 43.01
CA GLU A 56 24.17 33.05 41.64
C GLU A 56 25.31 32.99 40.62
N GLN A 57 26.45 33.61 40.94
CA GLN A 57 27.65 33.55 40.10
C GLN A 57 28.15 32.11 39.93
N ARG A 58 28.10 31.30 40.99
CA ARG A 58 28.50 29.89 40.91
C ARG A 58 27.56 29.07 40.03
N ILE A 59 26.24 29.27 40.13
CA ILE A 59 25.26 28.58 39.28
C ILE A 59 25.43 28.97 37.82
N GLU A 60 25.64 30.26 37.55
CA GLU A 60 25.86 30.76 36.19
C GLU A 60 27.16 30.21 35.60
N HIS A 61 28.23 30.15 36.38
CA HIS A 61 29.48 29.55 35.96
C HIS A 61 29.32 28.05 35.65
N ILE A 62 28.52 27.32 36.43
CA ILE A 62 28.18 25.91 36.15
C ILE A 62 27.38 25.78 34.84
N ARG A 63 26.41 26.68 34.59
CA ARG A 63 25.64 26.67 33.34
C ARG A 63 26.50 26.97 32.12
N GLN A 64 27.39 27.96 32.22
CA GLN A 64 28.33 28.29 31.15
C GLN A 64 29.32 27.15 30.89
N PHE A 65 29.80 26.50 31.95
CA PHE A 65 30.63 25.30 31.84
C PHE A 65 29.89 24.16 31.13
N ALA A 66 28.61 23.94 31.47
CA ALA A 66 27.75 22.93 30.85
C ALA A 66 27.46 23.24 29.37
N GLN A 67 27.25 24.51 29.00
CA GLN A 67 27.05 24.93 27.60
C GLN A 67 28.30 24.74 26.75
N ASN A 68 29.48 24.99 27.33
CA ASN A 68 30.75 24.89 26.61
C ASN A 68 31.32 23.47 26.56
N ASN A 69 30.86 22.56 27.43
CA ASN A 69 31.29 21.16 27.49
C ASN A 69 30.09 20.20 27.55
N PRO A 70 29.36 20.00 26.43
CA PRO A 70 28.18 19.15 26.37
C PRO A 70 28.49 17.66 26.65
N GLU A 71 29.76 17.23 26.54
CA GLU A 71 30.21 15.88 26.89
C GLU A 71 30.21 15.59 28.41
N CYS A 72 30.11 16.62 29.25
CA CYS A 72 30.11 16.47 30.71
C CYS A 72 28.70 16.40 31.32
N ILE A 73 27.65 16.29 30.49
CA ILE A 73 26.25 16.19 30.93
C ILE A 73 25.75 14.78 30.61
N GLU A 74 25.74 13.90 31.61
CA GLU A 74 25.13 12.58 31.47
C GLU A 74 23.62 12.74 31.27
N HIS A 75 23.14 12.54 30.04
CA HIS A 75 21.72 12.32 29.78
C HIS A 75 21.41 10.88 30.13
N GLY A 76 20.63 10.68 31.19
CA GLY A 76 20.11 9.36 31.55
C GLY A 76 19.12 8.89 30.49
N ASP A 77 19.62 8.21 29.47
CA ASP A 77 18.81 7.30 28.66
C ASP A 77 19.62 6.06 28.29
N GLY A 78 18.96 4.91 28.38
CA GLY A 78 19.58 3.59 28.42
C GLY A 78 20.28 3.20 27.12
N CYS A 79 21.47 2.61 27.29
CA CYS A 79 22.12 1.61 26.43
C CYS A 79 21.61 1.47 24.98
N THR A 80 22.32 2.07 24.01
CA THR A 80 22.53 1.44 22.69
C THR A 80 23.92 1.80 22.15
N SER A 81 24.51 0.83 21.47
CA SER A 81 25.89 0.76 20.98
C SER A 81 26.40 2.01 20.27
N ALA A 82 27.65 2.36 20.54
CA ALA A 82 28.43 3.42 19.91
C ALA A 82 28.29 3.42 18.37
N SER A 83 27.67 4.48 17.85
CA SER A 83 27.81 4.88 16.45
C SER A 83 28.52 6.22 16.38
N THR A 84 29.46 6.31 15.44
CA THR A 84 30.34 7.44 15.20
C THR A 84 29.51 8.67 14.75
N PRO A 85 29.86 9.91 15.15
CA PRO A 85 29.10 11.09 14.74
C PRO A 85 29.35 11.44 13.26
N ARG A 86 28.62 10.78 12.36
CA ARG A 86 28.48 11.20 10.95
C ARG A 86 27.04 11.30 10.45
N ASP A 87 26.04 10.85 11.20
CA ASP A 87 24.64 10.85 10.75
C ASP A 87 23.76 11.79 11.59
N ASN A 88 23.96 13.10 11.45
CA ASN A 88 22.91 14.06 11.78
C ASN A 88 22.45 14.77 10.50
N GLN A 89 22.15 13.98 9.46
CA GLN A 89 21.27 14.44 8.39
C GLN A 89 19.84 14.40 8.94
N PRO A 90 18.99 15.43 8.68
CA PRO A 90 17.59 15.35 9.02
C PRO A 90 17.01 14.11 8.35
N VAL A 91 16.59 13.13 9.16
CA VAL A 91 16.03 11.87 8.66
C VAL A 91 14.88 12.24 7.73
N SER A 92 15.04 11.95 6.44
CA SER A 92 14.01 12.32 5.48
C SER A 92 12.77 11.49 5.79
N ALA A 93 11.56 12.02 5.53
CA ALA A 93 10.32 11.25 5.71
C ALA A 93 10.37 9.88 4.98
N ARG A 94 11.15 9.82 3.90
CA ARG A 94 11.46 8.59 3.17
C ARG A 94 12.33 7.62 3.99
N ASP A 95 13.39 8.07 4.64
CA ASP A 95 14.26 7.19 5.45
C ASP A 95 13.50 6.62 6.64
N THR A 96 12.60 7.40 7.24
CA THR A 96 11.70 6.90 8.28
C THR A 96 10.76 5.82 7.75
N ALA A 97 10.16 6.05 6.58
CA ALA A 97 9.28 5.06 5.94
C ALA A 97 10.03 3.77 5.57
N LEU A 98 11.27 3.87 5.07
CA LEU A 98 12.10 2.70 4.74
C LEU A 98 12.44 1.88 5.99
N ARG A 99 12.78 2.52 7.12
CA ARG A 99 13.01 1.81 8.39
C ARG A 99 11.76 1.11 8.92
N VAL A 100 10.57 1.67 8.68
CA VAL A 100 9.31 1.03 9.05
C VAL A 100 9.09 -0.22 8.19
N LEU A 101 9.32 -0.14 6.87
CA LEU A 101 9.23 -1.29 5.97
C LEU A 101 10.22 -2.41 6.35
N GLU A 102 11.49 -2.06 6.55
CA GLU A 102 12.54 -3.01 6.94
C GLU A 102 12.18 -3.74 8.24
N ARG A 103 11.66 -3.00 9.23
CA ARG A 103 11.20 -3.58 10.50
C ARG A 103 10.03 -4.53 10.31
N SER A 104 9.04 -4.16 9.49
CA SER A 104 7.87 -5.00 9.22
C SER A 104 8.22 -6.28 8.47
N VAL A 105 9.17 -6.23 7.54
CA VAL A 105 9.70 -7.44 6.86
C VAL A 105 10.46 -8.31 7.85
N GLN A 106 11.32 -7.72 8.69
CA GLN A 106 12.09 -8.45 9.69
C GLN A 106 11.19 -9.13 10.75
N ALA A 107 10.05 -8.52 11.07
CA ALA A 107 9.04 -9.09 11.96
C ALA A 107 8.20 -10.21 11.31
N HIS A 108 8.37 -10.47 10.01
CA HIS A 108 7.51 -11.35 9.19
C HIS A 108 6.04 -10.92 9.13
N ASP A 109 5.79 -9.64 9.43
CA ASP A 109 4.47 -9.01 9.42
C ASP A 109 4.06 -8.54 8.01
N LEU A 110 5.04 -8.37 7.13
CA LEU A 110 4.86 -7.93 5.75
C LEU A 110 5.67 -8.81 4.83
N ASP A 111 5.04 -9.28 3.75
CA ASP A 111 5.70 -10.04 2.70
C ASP A 111 6.80 -9.21 1.99
N GLU A 112 7.90 -9.85 1.60
CA GLU A 112 9.04 -9.19 0.96
C GLU A 112 8.65 -8.51 -0.35
N ASP A 113 7.75 -9.12 -1.13
CA ASP A 113 7.26 -8.55 -2.39
C ASP A 113 6.40 -7.30 -2.15
N ALA A 114 5.57 -7.31 -1.10
CA ALA A 114 4.75 -6.16 -0.71
C ALA A 114 5.63 -4.98 -0.25
N ALA A 115 6.67 -5.27 0.53
CA ALA A 115 7.66 -4.28 0.96
C ALA A 115 8.44 -3.70 -0.23
N GLY A 116 8.86 -4.54 -1.19
CA GLY A 116 9.55 -4.13 -2.40
C GLY A 116 8.73 -3.17 -3.28
N ARG A 117 7.41 -3.34 -3.33
CA ARG A 117 6.50 -2.42 -4.05
C ARG A 117 6.43 -1.05 -3.38
N ALA A 118 6.32 -1.01 -2.05
CA ALA A 118 6.31 0.23 -1.29
C ALA A 118 7.67 0.94 -1.41
N ASP A 119 8.79 0.22 -1.32
CA ASP A 119 10.14 0.75 -1.55
C ASP A 119 10.26 1.36 -2.96
N THR A 120 9.84 0.63 -4.01
CA THR A 120 9.87 1.13 -5.38
C THR A 120 9.14 2.46 -5.53
N LEU A 121 7.97 2.61 -4.91
CA LEU A 121 7.20 3.85 -4.99
C LEU A 121 7.87 4.99 -4.21
N LEU A 122 8.50 4.71 -3.06
CA LEU A 122 9.29 5.69 -2.30
C LEU A 122 10.56 6.14 -3.05
N ARG A 123 11.14 5.27 -3.87
CA ARG A 123 12.38 5.55 -4.62
C ARG A 123 12.15 6.18 -5.98
N HIS A 124 11.12 5.73 -6.71
CA HIS A 124 10.94 6.00 -8.13
C HIS A 124 9.62 6.70 -8.48
N GLY A 125 8.74 6.96 -7.51
CA GLY A 125 7.52 7.75 -7.73
C GLY A 125 7.82 9.20 -8.12
N ASP A 126 6.80 9.96 -8.55
CA ASP A 126 6.92 11.42 -8.66
C ASP A 126 7.03 12.06 -7.26
N ARG A 127 7.54 13.29 -7.16
CA ARG A 127 7.79 13.95 -5.85
C ARG A 127 6.54 14.01 -4.96
N ALA A 128 5.35 14.20 -5.55
CA ALA A 128 4.11 14.24 -4.81
C ALA A 128 3.73 12.85 -4.27
N SER A 129 3.82 11.79 -5.09
CA SER A 129 3.53 10.42 -4.61
C SER A 129 4.60 9.88 -3.66
N GLN A 130 5.88 10.21 -3.83
CA GLN A 130 6.94 9.83 -2.88
C GLN A 130 6.65 10.39 -1.49
N SER A 131 6.29 11.68 -1.41
CA SER A 131 5.98 12.35 -0.15
C SER A 131 4.72 11.77 0.51
N LEU A 132 3.67 11.53 -0.29
CA LEU A 132 2.41 10.98 0.20
C LEU A 132 2.57 9.52 0.67
N ALA A 133 3.29 8.70 -0.07
CA ALA A 133 3.53 7.32 0.30
C ALA A 133 4.47 7.17 1.49
N ALA A 134 5.46 8.04 1.65
CA ALA A 134 6.30 8.06 2.84
C ALA A 134 5.45 8.30 4.10
N ARG A 135 4.53 9.27 4.04
CA ARG A 135 3.57 9.51 5.13
C ARG A 135 2.62 8.34 5.33
N TRP A 136 2.10 7.75 4.25
CA TRP A 136 1.20 6.60 4.32
C TRP A 136 1.86 5.39 5.00
N VAL A 137 3.04 4.96 4.53
CA VAL A 137 3.80 3.84 5.09
C VAL A 137 4.12 4.08 6.57
N THR A 138 4.53 5.30 6.93
CA THR A 138 4.87 5.63 8.33
C THR A 138 3.63 5.63 9.22
N ALA A 139 2.48 6.09 8.72
CA ALA A 139 1.23 6.10 9.47
C ALA A 139 0.64 4.69 9.66
N THR A 140 0.59 3.87 8.60
CA THR A 140 -0.02 2.53 8.64
C THR A 140 0.88 1.45 9.22
N GLY A 141 2.21 1.63 9.15
CA GLY A 141 3.20 0.74 9.74
C GLY A 141 3.51 1.03 11.22
N ASN A 142 2.89 2.04 11.83
CA ASN A 142 3.09 2.34 13.25
C ASN A 142 2.34 1.32 14.14
N PRO A 143 3.00 0.62 15.08
CA PRO A 143 2.33 -0.32 15.99
C PRO A 143 1.27 0.35 16.89
N ALA A 144 1.43 1.62 17.24
CA ALA A 144 0.41 2.37 17.97
C ALA A 144 -0.85 2.60 17.11
N TYR A 145 -0.70 2.71 15.79
CA TYR A 145 -1.84 2.77 14.88
C TYR A 145 -2.58 1.42 14.81
N ALA A 146 -1.83 0.30 14.85
CA ALA A 146 -2.40 -1.05 14.95
C ALA A 146 -3.31 -1.22 16.18
N GLY A 147 -2.81 -0.81 17.35
CA GLY A 147 -3.54 -0.88 18.61
C GLY A 147 -4.75 0.05 18.60
N ALA A 148 -4.61 1.26 18.05
CA ALA A 148 -5.74 2.17 17.88
C ALA A 148 -6.82 1.57 16.95
N PHE A 149 -6.40 0.95 15.85
CA PHE A 149 -7.25 0.29 14.87
C PHE A 149 -7.98 -0.92 15.46
N SER A 150 -7.28 -1.81 16.18
CA SER A 150 -7.90 -2.99 16.78
C SER A 150 -8.94 -2.62 17.86
N LYS A 151 -8.66 -1.60 18.68
CA LYS A 151 -9.60 -1.07 19.68
C LYS A 151 -10.82 -0.42 19.02
N MET A 152 -10.63 0.29 17.91
CA MET A 152 -11.71 0.89 17.14
C MET A 152 -12.53 -0.16 16.38
N CYS A 153 -11.92 -1.25 15.93
CA CYS A 153 -12.65 -2.40 15.41
C CYS A 153 -13.49 -3.04 16.52
N GLY A 154 -12.91 -3.33 17.69
CA GLY A 154 -13.64 -3.96 18.80
C GLY A 154 -14.85 -3.16 19.31
N ASP A 155 -14.76 -1.83 19.34
CA ASP A 155 -15.91 -0.95 19.60
C ASP A 155 -15.85 0.30 18.70
N ALA A 156 -16.64 0.28 17.63
CA ALA A 156 -16.67 1.34 16.62
C ALA A 156 -17.15 2.70 17.16
N GLN A 157 -17.85 2.75 18.30
CA GLN A 157 -18.35 4.00 18.87
C GLN A 157 -17.53 4.48 20.05
N ARG A 158 -16.98 3.59 20.89
CA ARG A 158 -16.25 3.95 22.12
C ARG A 158 -14.78 3.55 22.13
N GLY A 159 -14.28 2.88 21.09
CA GLY A 159 -12.88 2.46 21.01
C GLY A 159 -11.89 3.61 21.17
N HIS A 160 -12.27 4.83 20.75
CA HIS A 160 -11.46 6.03 20.92
C HIS A 160 -11.23 6.46 22.39
N LEU A 161 -12.11 6.03 23.31
CA LEU A 161 -11.96 6.31 24.75
C LEU A 161 -10.91 5.40 25.41
N LEU A 162 -10.58 4.28 24.78
CA LEU A 162 -9.60 3.30 25.27
C LEU A 162 -8.18 3.56 24.74
N TRP A 163 -8.00 4.66 24.00
CA TRP A 163 -6.71 4.99 23.41
C TRP A 163 -5.74 5.58 24.41
N THR A 164 -4.48 5.16 24.30
CA THR A 164 -3.37 5.88 24.91
C THR A 164 -3.13 7.19 24.15
N PRO A 165 -2.44 8.18 24.75
CA PRO A 165 -2.09 9.43 24.05
C PRO A 165 -1.29 9.20 22.76
N GLU A 166 -0.48 8.14 22.72
CA GLU A 166 0.33 7.74 21.56
C GLU A 166 -0.52 7.13 20.45
N GLU A 167 -1.45 6.24 20.79
CA GLU A 167 -2.43 5.66 19.85
C GLU A 167 -3.33 6.74 19.23
N ALA A 168 -3.80 7.70 20.05
CA ALA A 168 -4.59 8.82 19.56
C ALA A 168 -3.82 9.74 18.60
N ALA A 169 -2.51 9.95 18.83
CA ALA A 169 -1.66 10.73 17.94
C ALA A 169 -1.41 9.99 16.60
N ALA A 170 -1.13 8.69 16.67
CA ALA A 170 -0.93 7.84 15.49
C ALA A 170 -2.21 7.78 14.63
N TYR A 171 -3.38 7.67 15.27
CA TYR A 171 -4.68 7.74 14.60
C TYR A 171 -4.88 9.07 13.86
N ARG A 172 -4.59 10.22 14.50
CA ARG A 172 -4.71 11.53 13.85
C ARG A 172 -3.81 11.64 12.61
N ALA A 173 -2.56 11.22 12.72
CA ALA A 173 -1.61 11.21 11.60
C ALA A 173 -2.13 10.35 10.43
N ALA A 174 -2.68 9.17 10.73
CA ALA A 174 -3.31 8.32 9.73
C ALA A 174 -4.55 8.99 9.09
N THR A 175 -5.41 9.63 9.88
CA THR A 175 -6.59 10.34 9.33
C THR A 175 -6.22 11.52 8.43
N GLU A 176 -5.13 12.22 8.72
CA GLU A 176 -4.64 13.32 7.89
C GLU A 176 -4.16 12.80 6.53
N VAL A 177 -3.36 11.74 6.51
CA VAL A 177 -2.92 11.09 5.27
C VAL A 177 -4.10 10.54 4.48
N ARG A 178 -5.10 9.97 5.15
CA ARG A 178 -6.33 9.50 4.53
C ARG A 178 -7.11 10.65 3.87
N ALA A 179 -7.24 11.79 4.54
CA ALA A 179 -7.92 12.96 4.01
C ALA A 179 -7.22 13.52 2.76
N GLU A 180 -5.89 13.42 2.70
CA GLU A 180 -5.12 13.76 1.50
C GLU A 180 -5.31 12.74 0.37
N LEU A 181 -5.39 11.45 0.68
CA LEU A 181 -5.69 10.39 -0.30
C LEU A 181 -7.11 10.48 -0.87
N SER A 182 -8.05 10.97 -0.07
CA SER A 182 -9.46 11.08 -0.43
C SER A 182 -9.82 12.39 -1.14
N ARG A 183 -8.87 13.32 -1.34
CA ARG A 183 -9.03 14.62 -2.06
C ARG A 183 -9.36 14.53 -3.57
N GLY A 184 -10.07 13.47 -3.98
CA GLY A 184 -10.68 13.30 -5.30
C GLY A 184 -12.07 12.63 -5.27
N MET A 185 -12.67 12.42 -4.09
CA MET A 185 -14.03 11.89 -3.95
C MET A 185 -14.73 12.43 -2.69
N THR A 186 -15.96 12.90 -2.85
CA THR A 186 -16.93 13.22 -1.78
C THR A 186 -17.54 11.92 -1.23
N VAL A 187 -16.78 11.16 -0.44
CA VAL A 187 -17.36 10.15 0.45
C VAL A 187 -16.81 10.40 1.85
N GLY A 188 -17.46 11.33 2.54
CA GLY A 188 -17.25 11.61 3.94
C GLY A 188 -18.16 10.70 4.77
N GLY A 189 -17.56 9.74 5.45
CA GLY A 189 -18.13 9.02 6.58
C GLY A 189 -17.14 9.12 7.74
N ASP A 190 -17.62 9.55 8.91
CA ASP A 190 -16.83 9.76 10.13
C ASP A 190 -16.33 8.45 10.79
N GLY A 191 -16.28 7.32 10.06
CA GLY A 191 -15.88 6.00 10.57
C GLY A 191 -14.91 5.20 9.69
N ALA A 192 -14.46 5.73 8.56
CA ALA A 192 -13.58 5.01 7.65
C ALA A 192 -12.10 5.03 8.10
N MET A 193 -11.48 3.86 8.19
CA MET A 193 -10.14 3.63 8.74
C MET A 193 -9.18 3.09 7.68
N MET A 194 -7.92 3.54 7.69
CA MET A 194 -6.89 2.89 6.85
C MET A 194 -6.51 1.55 7.46
N VAL A 195 -6.33 0.53 6.62
CA VAL A 195 -5.87 -0.79 7.07
C VAL A 195 -4.40 -0.68 7.48
N PRO A 196 -4.02 -1.10 8.71
CA PRO A 196 -2.62 -1.24 9.10
C PRO A 196 -1.83 -2.15 8.16
N LEU A 197 -0.52 -1.91 8.06
CA LEU A 197 0.34 -2.59 7.09
C LEU A 197 0.56 -4.09 7.36
N HIS A 198 0.37 -4.54 8.60
CA HIS A 198 0.82 -5.84 9.14
C HIS A 198 -0.33 -6.80 9.52
N LEU A 199 -1.55 -6.55 9.06
CA LEU A 199 -2.67 -7.45 9.40
C LEU A 199 -2.51 -8.79 8.66
N ASP A 200 -1.97 -9.78 9.36
CA ASP A 200 -1.80 -11.18 8.97
C ASP A 200 -3.15 -11.93 8.98
N PRO A 201 -3.58 -12.54 7.85
CA PRO A 201 -4.81 -13.32 7.78
C PRO A 201 -4.56 -14.79 8.19
N SER A 202 -4.48 -15.10 9.48
CA SER A 202 -4.45 -16.49 9.96
C SER A 202 -5.86 -17.09 10.12
N ILE A 203 -6.60 -17.26 9.01
CA ILE A 203 -7.91 -17.93 9.02
C ILE A 203 -7.97 -19.00 7.92
N LEU A 204 -8.49 -20.17 8.28
CA LEU A 204 -8.79 -21.25 7.35
C LEU A 204 -10.03 -20.91 6.52
N LEU A 205 -9.82 -20.24 5.39
CA LEU A 205 -10.86 -19.97 4.40
C LEU A 205 -11.31 -21.28 3.76
N SER A 206 -12.59 -21.62 3.89
CA SER A 206 -13.22 -22.82 3.27
C SER A 206 -13.75 -22.56 1.85
N ASN A 207 -13.50 -21.36 1.31
CA ASN A 207 -13.89 -20.98 -0.04
C ASN A 207 -12.97 -21.66 -1.07
N LYS A 208 -13.50 -21.95 -2.27
CA LYS A 208 -12.71 -22.42 -3.42
C LYS A 208 -11.92 -21.23 -3.97
N GLY A 209 -10.83 -20.87 -3.30
CA GLY A 209 -9.92 -19.81 -3.76
C GLY A 209 -9.44 -20.07 -5.18
N SER A 210 -9.34 -19.01 -5.98
CA SER A 210 -8.81 -19.06 -7.34
C SER A 210 -7.29 -18.85 -7.32
N GLN A 211 -6.53 -19.67 -8.05
CA GLN A 211 -5.11 -19.37 -8.26
C GLN A 211 -4.98 -18.25 -9.29
N ASN A 212 -4.48 -17.10 -8.85
CA ASN A 212 -4.21 -15.95 -9.71
C ASN A 212 -2.70 -15.69 -9.84
N PRO A 213 -2.06 -16.18 -10.90
CA PRO A 213 -0.64 -15.94 -11.12
C PRO A 213 -0.38 -14.53 -11.68
N LEU A 214 -1.41 -13.81 -12.15
CA LEU A 214 -1.24 -12.57 -12.92
C LEU A 214 -0.50 -11.50 -12.10
N ARG A 215 -0.79 -11.36 -10.80
CA ARG A 215 -0.07 -10.40 -9.94
C ARG A 215 1.41 -10.75 -9.73
N ARG A 216 1.80 -12.01 -9.89
CA ARG A 216 3.18 -12.50 -9.74
C ARG A 216 3.98 -12.36 -11.03
N ILE A 217 3.34 -12.57 -12.18
CA ILE A 217 4.01 -12.57 -13.49
C ILE A 217 3.93 -11.22 -14.21
N ALA A 218 2.94 -10.39 -13.88
CA ALA A 218 2.71 -9.11 -14.53
C ALA A 218 3.44 -7.95 -13.83
N ARG A 219 3.52 -6.82 -14.53
CA ARG A 219 4.04 -5.60 -13.95
C ARG A 219 2.97 -4.96 -13.06
N VAL A 220 3.25 -4.83 -11.76
CA VAL A 220 2.38 -4.13 -10.81
C VAL A 220 2.96 -2.75 -10.52
N VAL A 221 2.18 -1.69 -10.72
CA VAL A 221 2.57 -0.31 -10.41
C VAL A 221 1.55 0.30 -9.45
N GLN A 222 2.07 0.91 -8.39
CA GLN A 222 1.26 1.67 -7.44
C GLN A 222 1.16 3.12 -7.91
N ILE A 223 -0.04 3.71 -7.89
CA ILE A 223 -0.25 5.12 -8.24
C ILE A 223 -1.14 5.83 -7.20
N THR A 224 -1.12 7.16 -7.24
CA THR A 224 -1.96 8.03 -6.39
C THR A 224 -3.12 8.67 -7.17
N GLY A 225 -2.94 8.84 -8.49
CA GLY A 225 -3.92 9.43 -9.42
C GLY A 225 -5.02 8.47 -9.89
N SER A 226 -5.86 8.95 -10.81
CA SER A 226 -7.01 8.22 -11.37
C SER A 226 -6.68 7.30 -12.55
N SER A 227 -5.50 7.46 -13.15
CA SER A 227 -5.09 6.72 -14.35
C SER A 227 -3.56 6.69 -14.45
N TRP A 228 -3.01 5.59 -14.95
CA TRP A 228 -1.60 5.51 -15.34
C TRP A 228 -1.45 5.88 -16.82
N ARG A 229 -0.40 6.64 -17.16
CA ARG A 229 -0.11 7.05 -18.54
C ARG A 229 1.33 6.68 -18.89
N GLY A 230 1.47 5.88 -19.94
CA GLY A 230 2.76 5.46 -20.48
C GLY A 230 3.11 6.15 -21.79
N VAL A 231 4.33 5.89 -22.26
CA VAL A 231 4.75 6.19 -23.64
C VAL A 231 5.33 4.90 -24.20
N SER A 232 4.79 4.43 -25.32
CA SER A 232 5.29 3.30 -26.09
C SER A 232 5.71 3.75 -27.49
N SER A 233 6.69 3.06 -28.06
CA SER A 233 7.21 3.32 -29.40
C SER A 233 7.43 2.00 -30.13
N ALA A 234 7.09 1.97 -31.42
CA ALA A 234 7.38 0.82 -32.28
C ALA A 234 8.88 0.69 -32.64
N GLY A 235 9.70 1.67 -32.24
CA GLY A 235 11.11 1.77 -32.64
C GLY A 235 11.31 2.49 -33.97
N ALA A 236 12.56 2.82 -34.29
CA ALA A 236 12.95 3.40 -35.57
C ALA A 236 13.47 2.29 -36.50
N THR A 237 13.09 2.32 -37.78
CA THR A 237 13.59 1.36 -38.77
C THR A 237 14.93 1.83 -39.33
N ALA A 238 15.99 1.09 -39.03
CA ALA A 238 17.30 1.32 -39.66
C ALA A 238 17.30 0.74 -41.08
N GLN A 239 17.94 1.45 -42.01
CA GLN A 239 18.07 1.02 -43.40
C GLN A 239 19.53 1.10 -43.85
N TRP A 240 19.93 0.18 -44.74
CA TRP A 240 21.20 0.23 -45.43
C TRP A 240 21.04 1.08 -46.68
N VAL A 241 21.73 2.21 -46.74
CA VAL A 241 21.63 3.17 -47.85
C VAL A 241 22.97 3.21 -48.60
N PRO A 242 22.97 3.17 -49.95
CA PRO A 242 24.18 3.35 -50.74
C PRO A 242 24.76 4.77 -50.58
N GLU A 243 26.05 4.92 -50.87
CA GLU A 243 26.72 6.22 -50.88
C GLU A 243 26.02 7.20 -51.84
N ALA A 244 25.85 8.46 -51.40
CA ALA A 244 25.16 9.55 -52.12
C ALA A 244 23.64 9.41 -52.31
N THR A 245 22.96 8.63 -51.47
CA THR A 245 21.48 8.57 -51.44
C THR A 245 20.91 9.24 -50.20
N GLU A 246 19.77 9.92 -50.34
CA GLU A 246 19.08 10.58 -49.23
C GLU A 246 18.53 9.55 -48.23
N VAL A 247 18.78 9.80 -46.94
CA VAL A 247 18.31 8.95 -45.86
C VAL A 247 16.84 9.24 -45.61
N ALA A 248 16.01 8.21 -45.69
CA ALA A 248 14.59 8.32 -45.36
C ALA A 248 14.36 8.65 -43.88
N ASP A 249 13.30 9.42 -43.59
CA ASP A 249 12.86 9.72 -42.25
C ASP A 249 12.40 8.44 -41.53
N ALA A 250 13.05 8.13 -40.40
CA ALA A 250 12.79 6.97 -39.56
C ALA A 250 12.26 7.36 -38.18
N SER A 251 11.67 8.56 -38.05
CA SER A 251 11.13 9.06 -36.79
C SER A 251 10.11 8.09 -36.20
N PRO A 252 10.30 7.62 -34.94
CA PRO A 252 9.42 6.64 -34.35
C PRO A 252 8.07 7.24 -33.97
N THR A 253 6.97 6.58 -34.32
CA THR A 253 5.65 6.93 -33.80
C THR A 253 5.58 6.65 -32.29
N LEU A 254 5.12 7.63 -31.53
CA LEU A 254 4.89 7.52 -30.09
C LEU A 254 3.38 7.35 -29.82
N THR A 255 3.04 6.30 -29.08
CA THR A 255 1.68 6.03 -28.61
C THR A 255 1.66 6.17 -27.09
N GLN A 256 0.57 6.68 -26.53
CA GLN A 256 0.41 6.82 -25.07
C GLN A 256 -0.67 5.86 -24.58
N PRO A 257 -0.32 4.65 -24.10
CA PRO A 257 -1.28 3.79 -23.44
C PRO A 257 -1.73 4.41 -22.12
N GLU A 258 -3.05 4.48 -21.89
CA GLU A 258 -3.67 4.93 -20.66
C GLU A 258 -4.39 3.76 -19.99
N VAL A 259 -4.13 3.53 -18.71
CA VAL A 259 -4.78 2.50 -17.90
C VAL A 259 -5.63 3.19 -16.82
N PRO A 260 -6.97 3.21 -16.96
CA PRO A 260 -7.86 3.81 -15.98
C PRO A 260 -7.97 2.93 -14.72
N VAL A 261 -8.19 3.57 -13.57
CA VAL A 261 -8.44 2.88 -12.30
C VAL A 261 -9.93 2.86 -12.00
N HIS A 262 -10.45 1.69 -11.67
CA HIS A 262 -11.85 1.45 -11.31
C HIS A 262 -12.00 1.19 -9.81
N LYS A 263 -13.18 1.47 -9.27
CA LYS A 263 -13.52 1.19 -7.86
C LYS A 263 -14.13 -0.21 -7.77
N GLY A 264 -13.63 -1.02 -6.85
CA GLY A 264 -14.27 -2.26 -6.41
C GLY A 264 -14.65 -2.16 -4.94
N ASP A 265 -15.73 -2.83 -4.55
CA ASP A 265 -16.20 -2.91 -3.19
C ASP A 265 -16.78 -4.28 -2.83
N ALA A 266 -16.67 -4.63 -1.56
CA ALA A 266 -17.25 -5.83 -0.97
C ALA A 266 -17.98 -5.41 0.31
N PHE A 267 -19.24 -5.80 0.41
CA PHE A 267 -20.11 -5.44 1.53
C PHE A 267 -20.71 -6.70 2.15
N VAL A 268 -20.51 -6.86 3.46
CA VAL A 268 -21.07 -8.00 4.22
C VAL A 268 -21.90 -7.45 5.39
N PRO A 269 -23.23 -7.63 5.39
CA PRO A 269 -24.08 -7.29 6.53
C PRO A 269 -23.93 -8.33 7.64
N PHE A 270 -23.95 -7.89 8.89
CA PHE A 270 -23.93 -8.73 10.08
C PHE A 270 -24.83 -8.19 11.19
N SER A 271 -25.37 -9.07 12.04
CA SER A 271 -26.25 -8.69 13.15
C SER A 271 -25.49 -7.93 14.24
N PHE A 272 -26.17 -6.99 14.90
CA PHE A 272 -25.63 -6.25 16.04
C PHE A 272 -25.22 -7.18 17.19
N GLU A 273 -26.05 -8.19 17.47
CA GLU A 273 -25.79 -9.18 18.53
C GLU A 273 -24.52 -10.00 18.23
N LEU A 274 -24.35 -10.40 16.96
CA LEU A 274 -23.16 -11.14 16.54
C LEU A 274 -21.88 -10.30 16.67
N GLY A 275 -21.96 -9.00 16.37
CA GLY A 275 -20.82 -8.08 16.48
C GLY A 275 -20.42 -7.79 17.93
N ASP A 276 -21.37 -7.79 18.85
CA ASP A 276 -21.12 -7.50 20.27
C ASP A 276 -20.72 -8.77 21.06
N ASP A 277 -21.20 -9.95 20.67
CA ASP A 277 -20.92 -11.23 21.35
C ASP A 277 -19.60 -11.90 20.90
N ALA A 278 -19.11 -11.59 19.70
CA ALA A 278 -17.94 -12.25 19.11
C ALA A 278 -16.75 -11.28 18.93
N PRO A 279 -15.82 -11.20 19.90
CA PRO A 279 -14.71 -10.23 19.87
C PRO A 279 -13.70 -10.45 18.72
N THR A 280 -13.64 -11.64 18.11
CA THR A 280 -12.77 -11.97 16.96
C THR A 280 -13.48 -11.88 15.61
N PHE A 281 -14.80 -11.65 15.60
CA PHE A 281 -15.59 -11.70 14.36
C PHE A 281 -15.14 -10.65 13.34
N LEU A 282 -14.71 -9.47 13.79
CA LEU A 282 -14.31 -8.40 12.87
C LEU A 282 -12.96 -8.67 12.19
N SER A 283 -12.00 -9.31 12.86
CA SER A 283 -10.78 -9.79 12.20
C SER A 283 -11.11 -10.89 11.19
N GLU A 284 -12.09 -11.74 11.49
CA GLU A 284 -12.52 -12.79 10.58
C GLU A 284 -13.23 -12.25 9.35
N LEU A 285 -14.10 -11.27 9.55
CA LEU A 285 -14.77 -10.55 8.48
C LEU A 285 -13.76 -9.84 7.57
N GLN A 286 -12.69 -9.27 8.12
CA GLN A 286 -11.64 -8.62 7.32
C GLN A 286 -10.95 -9.61 6.38
N ALA A 287 -10.55 -10.79 6.87
CA ALA A 287 -9.90 -11.80 6.02
C ALA A 287 -10.81 -12.27 4.88
N VAL A 288 -12.10 -12.48 5.17
CA VAL A 288 -13.09 -12.88 4.16
C VAL A 288 -13.32 -11.75 3.13
N LEU A 289 -13.38 -10.50 3.58
CA LEU A 289 -13.52 -9.36 2.68
C LEU A 289 -12.30 -9.22 1.76
N VAL A 290 -11.08 -9.42 2.28
CA VAL A 290 -9.84 -9.36 1.47
C VAL A 290 -9.79 -10.50 0.46
N ASP A 291 -10.12 -11.74 0.84
CA ASP A 291 -10.22 -12.87 -0.11
C ASP A 291 -11.24 -12.58 -1.22
N SER A 292 -12.41 -12.04 -0.87
CA SER A 292 -13.43 -11.69 -1.86
C SER A 292 -12.94 -10.62 -2.84
N ALA A 293 -12.15 -9.65 -2.37
CA ALA A 293 -11.55 -8.63 -3.22
C ALA A 293 -10.49 -9.23 -4.16
N ASP A 294 -9.64 -10.13 -3.67
CA ASP A 294 -8.62 -10.80 -4.48
C ASP A 294 -9.24 -11.67 -5.58
N GLN A 295 -10.34 -12.37 -5.28
CA GLN A 295 -11.09 -13.16 -6.26
C GLN A 295 -11.71 -12.27 -7.34
N LEU A 296 -12.36 -11.18 -6.95
CA LEU A 296 -12.92 -10.21 -7.90
C LEU A 296 -11.85 -9.62 -8.83
N GLN A 297 -10.67 -9.32 -8.27
CA GLN A 297 -9.54 -8.82 -9.04
C GLN A 297 -8.97 -9.89 -9.98
N ALA A 298 -8.88 -11.14 -9.55
CA ALA A 298 -8.41 -12.25 -10.38
C ALA A 298 -9.27 -12.46 -11.63
N GLU A 299 -10.59 -12.41 -11.46
CA GLU A 299 -11.55 -12.48 -12.56
C GLU A 299 -11.41 -11.25 -13.47
N ALA A 300 -11.41 -10.04 -12.89
CA ALA A 300 -11.29 -8.80 -13.64
C ALA A 300 -10.00 -8.70 -14.47
N PHE A 301 -8.86 -9.15 -13.94
CA PHE A 301 -7.59 -9.14 -14.66
C PHE A 301 -7.51 -10.21 -15.77
N THR A 302 -8.33 -11.25 -15.70
CA THR A 302 -8.34 -12.31 -16.71
C THR A 302 -9.30 -11.97 -17.85
N THR A 303 -10.58 -11.74 -17.53
CA THR A 303 -11.69 -11.59 -18.51
C THR A 303 -12.44 -10.28 -18.39
N GLY A 304 -11.93 -9.31 -17.62
CA GLY A 304 -12.62 -8.04 -17.41
C GLY A 304 -12.89 -7.26 -18.70
N SER A 305 -14.05 -6.60 -18.75
CA SER A 305 -14.57 -5.93 -19.95
C SER A 305 -13.90 -4.58 -20.26
N GLY A 306 -13.24 -3.95 -19.29
CA GLY A 306 -12.73 -2.57 -19.42
C GLY A 306 -13.79 -1.47 -19.26
N ASN A 307 -15.07 -1.82 -19.07
CA ASN A 307 -16.15 -0.85 -18.87
C ASN A 307 -16.67 -0.89 -17.43
N GLY A 308 -16.31 0.11 -16.62
CA GLY A 308 -16.64 0.12 -15.19
C GLY A 308 -15.82 -0.86 -14.34
N GLN A 309 -14.93 -1.64 -14.96
CA GLN A 309 -14.04 -2.62 -14.35
C GLN A 309 -12.71 -2.68 -15.13
N PRO A 310 -11.64 -3.21 -14.55
CA PRO A 310 -10.36 -3.41 -15.23
C PRO A 310 -10.49 -4.18 -16.56
N THR A 311 -9.58 -3.92 -17.51
CA THR A 311 -9.52 -4.67 -18.77
C THR A 311 -8.71 -5.94 -18.57
N GLY A 312 -9.34 -7.10 -18.80
CA GLY A 312 -8.69 -8.39 -18.69
C GLY A 312 -7.70 -8.65 -19.82
N VAL A 313 -6.64 -9.42 -19.51
CA VAL A 313 -5.62 -9.80 -20.50
C VAL A 313 -6.23 -10.56 -21.68
N ILE A 314 -7.17 -11.47 -21.42
CA ILE A 314 -7.82 -12.27 -22.47
C ILE A 314 -8.71 -11.37 -23.32
N THR A 315 -9.51 -10.51 -22.71
CA THR A 315 -10.41 -9.58 -23.42
C THR A 315 -9.65 -8.66 -24.36
N LYS A 316 -8.55 -8.05 -23.88
CA LYS A 316 -7.74 -7.14 -24.70
C LYS A 316 -7.03 -7.87 -25.84
N VAL A 317 -6.44 -9.03 -25.58
CA VAL A 317 -5.74 -9.82 -26.59
C VAL A 317 -6.73 -10.39 -27.62
N ALA A 318 -7.90 -10.87 -27.19
CA ALA A 318 -8.98 -11.32 -28.06
C ALA A 318 -9.56 -10.21 -28.95
N SER A 319 -9.50 -8.95 -28.51
CA SER A 319 -9.90 -7.80 -29.33
C SER A 319 -8.85 -7.39 -30.38
N THR A 320 -7.63 -7.96 -30.34
CA THR A 320 -6.53 -7.62 -31.23
C THR A 320 -6.29 -8.74 -32.27
N PRO A 321 -6.69 -8.55 -33.55
CA PRO A 321 -6.65 -9.63 -34.53
C PRO A 321 -5.26 -10.25 -34.76
N GLY A 322 -4.18 -9.45 -34.66
CA GLY A 322 -2.80 -9.91 -34.84
C GLY A 322 -2.25 -10.79 -33.71
N SER A 323 -2.97 -10.85 -32.58
CA SER A 323 -2.57 -11.64 -31.41
C SER A 323 -3.36 -12.94 -31.28
N ILE A 324 -4.32 -13.22 -32.17
CA ILE A 324 -5.12 -14.44 -32.16
C ILE A 324 -4.50 -15.49 -33.07
N VAL A 325 -4.29 -16.68 -32.53
CA VAL A 325 -3.91 -17.88 -33.29
C VAL A 325 -5.10 -18.81 -33.30
N ASN A 326 -5.61 -19.11 -34.47
CA ASN A 326 -6.75 -20.01 -34.59
C ASN A 326 -6.27 -21.47 -34.58
N ALA A 327 -6.97 -22.31 -33.83
CA ALA A 327 -6.78 -23.76 -33.92
C ALA A 327 -7.05 -24.25 -35.35
N THR A 328 -6.32 -25.28 -35.76
CA THR A 328 -6.43 -25.84 -37.12
C THR A 328 -7.79 -26.50 -37.36
N THR A 329 -8.32 -27.16 -36.32
CA THR A 329 -9.59 -27.87 -36.36
C THR A 329 -10.57 -27.24 -35.38
N ALA A 330 -11.82 -27.03 -35.80
CA ALA A 330 -12.87 -26.52 -34.93
C ALA A 330 -13.13 -27.47 -33.75
N GLU A 331 -13.47 -26.91 -32.59
CA GLU A 331 -13.83 -27.63 -31.36
C GLU A 331 -12.78 -28.62 -30.84
N THR A 332 -11.58 -28.61 -31.44
CA THR A 332 -10.53 -29.58 -31.15
C THR A 332 -9.26 -28.84 -30.77
N PHE A 333 -8.78 -29.10 -29.57
CA PHE A 333 -7.46 -28.65 -29.13
C PHE A 333 -6.44 -29.76 -29.39
N THR A 334 -5.38 -29.45 -30.15
CA THR A 334 -4.35 -30.43 -30.50
C THR A 334 -2.95 -29.95 -30.08
N ALA A 335 -2.01 -30.89 -29.97
CA ALA A 335 -0.62 -30.56 -29.68
C ALA A 335 0.03 -29.65 -30.74
N ALA A 336 -0.42 -29.72 -32.00
CA ALA A 336 0.11 -28.88 -33.09
C ALA A 336 -0.23 -27.39 -32.87
N ASP A 337 -1.40 -27.10 -32.30
CA ASP A 337 -1.84 -25.74 -32.03
C ASP A 337 -0.95 -25.06 -30.97
N VAL A 338 -0.44 -25.82 -29.99
CA VAL A 338 0.50 -25.32 -28.97
C VAL A 338 1.80 -24.82 -29.62
N PHE A 339 2.37 -25.59 -30.56
CA PHE A 339 3.55 -25.18 -31.31
C PHE A 339 3.27 -23.97 -32.21
N ALA A 340 2.09 -23.92 -32.84
CA ALA A 340 1.70 -22.79 -33.68
C ALA A 340 1.64 -21.47 -32.88
N VAL A 341 1.09 -21.52 -31.66
CA VAL A 341 1.06 -20.36 -30.75
C VAL A 341 2.47 -19.91 -30.41
N GLN A 342 3.36 -20.82 -30.02
CA GLN A 342 4.74 -20.46 -29.67
C GLN A 342 5.50 -19.84 -30.85
N ASN A 343 5.37 -20.42 -32.05
CA ASN A 343 6.05 -19.95 -33.26
C ASN A 343 5.55 -18.59 -33.76
N SER A 344 4.29 -18.24 -33.44
CA SER A 344 3.69 -16.98 -33.87
C SER A 344 4.13 -15.76 -33.06
N LEU A 345 4.75 -15.96 -31.89
CA LEU A 345 5.22 -14.86 -31.04
C LEU A 345 6.52 -14.26 -31.60
N GLY A 346 6.56 -12.93 -31.69
CA GLY A 346 7.72 -12.21 -32.20
C GLY A 346 9.01 -12.51 -31.41
N PRO A 347 10.18 -12.66 -32.06
CA PRO A 347 11.43 -13.04 -31.40
C PRO A 347 11.83 -12.16 -30.21
N ARG A 348 11.46 -10.87 -30.24
CA ARG A 348 11.73 -9.91 -29.16
C ARG A 348 11.14 -10.35 -27.81
N TRP A 349 9.97 -10.98 -27.82
CA TRP A 349 9.20 -11.31 -26.63
C TRP A 349 9.42 -12.76 -26.16
N GLN A 350 10.07 -13.60 -26.98
CA GLN A 350 10.32 -15.01 -26.68
C GLN A 350 11.14 -15.26 -25.40
N PRO A 351 12.22 -14.50 -25.08
CA PRO A 351 13.09 -14.84 -23.94
C PRO A 351 12.38 -14.88 -22.58
N ASN A 352 11.41 -13.99 -22.36
CA ASN A 352 10.70 -13.83 -21.09
C ASN A 352 9.26 -14.37 -21.13
N ALA A 353 8.85 -14.99 -22.25
CA ALA A 353 7.48 -15.42 -22.43
C ALA A 353 7.11 -16.59 -21.50
N GLN A 354 5.88 -16.56 -21.01
CA GLN A 354 5.31 -17.59 -20.14
C GLN A 354 3.93 -18.00 -20.66
N TRP A 355 3.47 -19.17 -20.23
CA TRP A 355 2.14 -19.69 -20.53
C TRP A 355 1.18 -19.45 -19.37
N THR A 356 -0.08 -19.15 -19.69
CA THR A 356 -1.20 -19.24 -18.76
C THR A 356 -2.35 -20.03 -19.38
N ALA A 357 -2.93 -20.95 -18.59
CA ALA A 357 -4.13 -21.69 -18.95
C ALA A 357 -4.88 -22.15 -17.69
N ASN A 358 -6.14 -22.52 -17.85
CA ASN A 358 -6.91 -23.18 -16.82
C ASN A 358 -6.45 -24.64 -16.61
N LEU A 359 -6.59 -25.18 -15.39
CA LEU A 359 -6.25 -26.57 -15.06
C LEU A 359 -6.89 -27.61 -15.98
N GLY A 360 -8.14 -27.40 -16.42
CA GLY A 360 -8.82 -28.30 -17.35
C GLY A 360 -8.07 -28.44 -18.67
N ILE A 361 -7.61 -27.32 -19.22
CA ILE A 361 -6.83 -27.26 -20.46
C ILE A 361 -5.42 -27.80 -20.26
N ILE A 362 -4.79 -27.51 -19.12
CA ILE A 362 -3.47 -28.06 -18.76
C ILE A 362 -3.54 -29.58 -18.71
N ASN A 363 -4.60 -30.15 -18.13
CA ASN A 363 -4.80 -31.59 -18.10
C ASN A 363 -5.11 -32.17 -19.48
N ALA A 364 -5.86 -31.45 -20.33
CA ALA A 364 -6.03 -31.84 -21.73
C ALA A 364 -4.69 -31.90 -22.47
N ALA A 365 -3.79 -30.93 -22.23
CA ALA A 365 -2.44 -30.94 -22.79
C ALA A 365 -1.57 -32.09 -22.25
N ARG A 366 -1.71 -32.46 -20.97
CA ARG A 366 -1.02 -33.61 -20.36
C ARG A 366 -1.41 -34.94 -20.98
N GLN A 367 -2.66 -35.06 -21.44
CA GLN A 367 -3.19 -36.27 -22.06
C GLN A 367 -2.77 -36.45 -23.52
N PHE A 368 -2.06 -35.48 -24.11
CA PHE A 368 -1.59 -35.64 -25.49
C PHE A 368 -0.49 -36.70 -25.59
N GLU A 369 -0.75 -37.71 -26.41
CA GLU A 369 0.16 -38.84 -26.61
C GLU A 369 0.72 -38.89 -28.04
N THR A 370 1.90 -39.47 -28.16
CA THR A 370 2.47 -39.92 -29.43
C THR A 370 1.76 -41.20 -29.89
N THR A 371 1.95 -41.59 -31.15
CA THR A 371 1.41 -42.86 -31.68
C THR A 371 1.83 -44.09 -30.86
N ASN A 372 2.95 -43.99 -30.13
CA ASN A 372 3.48 -45.06 -29.28
C ASN A 372 3.01 -44.96 -27.81
N GLY A 373 2.04 -44.10 -27.47
CA GLY A 373 1.49 -43.95 -26.13
C GLY A 373 2.36 -43.16 -25.14
N ALA A 374 3.47 -42.56 -25.59
CA ALA A 374 4.28 -41.67 -24.75
C ALA A 374 3.67 -40.26 -24.74
N ALA A 375 3.63 -39.61 -23.57
CA ALA A 375 3.17 -38.22 -23.43
C ALA A 375 4.01 -37.28 -24.30
N LYS A 376 3.36 -36.39 -25.05
CA LYS A 376 4.02 -35.39 -25.92
C LYS A 376 4.68 -34.28 -25.11
N PHE A 377 4.12 -33.94 -23.96
CA PHE A 377 4.60 -32.84 -23.10
C PHE A 377 4.83 -33.34 -21.66
N PRO A 378 5.86 -34.17 -21.42
CA PRO A 378 6.16 -34.68 -20.08
C PRO A 378 6.56 -33.56 -19.10
N GLU A 379 7.09 -32.46 -19.61
CA GLU A 379 7.50 -31.25 -18.86
C GLU A 379 6.35 -30.53 -18.12
N ILE A 380 5.09 -30.76 -18.50
CA ILE A 380 3.93 -30.18 -17.80
C ILE A 380 3.83 -30.70 -16.35
N ALA A 381 4.39 -31.89 -16.07
CA ALA A 381 4.52 -32.39 -14.71
C ALA A 381 5.43 -31.51 -13.83
N THR A 382 6.38 -30.81 -14.45
CA THR A 382 7.33 -29.89 -13.79
C THR A 382 6.90 -28.42 -13.86
N GLY A 383 5.68 -28.13 -14.33
CA GLY A 383 5.17 -26.76 -14.47
C GLY A 383 5.77 -26.00 -15.65
N GLN A 384 6.20 -26.70 -16.70
CA GLN A 384 6.72 -26.10 -17.92
C GLN A 384 5.97 -26.60 -19.16
N LEU A 385 5.96 -25.80 -20.21
CA LEU A 385 5.42 -26.14 -21.53
C LEU A 385 6.32 -25.53 -22.61
N LEU A 386 6.86 -26.37 -23.48
CA LEU A 386 7.83 -26.04 -24.51
C LEU A 386 9.04 -25.24 -23.98
N GLY A 387 9.60 -25.68 -22.85
CA GLY A 387 10.73 -25.03 -22.18
C GLY A 387 10.42 -23.65 -21.56
N ARG A 388 9.15 -23.30 -21.40
CA ARG A 388 8.69 -22.05 -20.77
C ARG A 388 7.84 -22.33 -19.55
N ALA A 389 7.83 -21.43 -18.57
CA ALA A 389 7.02 -21.58 -17.36
C ALA A 389 5.52 -21.62 -17.71
N LEU A 390 4.79 -22.54 -17.06
CA LEU A 390 3.35 -22.70 -17.19
C LEU A 390 2.67 -22.34 -15.87
N ASN A 391 1.84 -21.30 -15.90
CA ASN A 391 1.09 -20.84 -14.75
C ASN A 391 -0.40 -21.22 -14.89
N GLU A 392 -0.98 -21.77 -13.83
CA GLU A 392 -2.41 -22.04 -13.77
C GLU A 392 -3.16 -20.74 -13.51
N ASN A 393 -4.10 -20.38 -14.39
CA ASN A 393 -5.04 -19.29 -14.18
C ASN A 393 -6.47 -19.86 -14.23
N SER A 394 -7.12 -19.97 -13.08
CA SER A 394 -8.45 -20.55 -12.97
C SER A 394 -9.55 -19.69 -13.59
N GLY A 395 -9.29 -18.39 -13.86
CA GLY A 395 -10.23 -17.47 -14.50
C GLY A 395 -10.33 -17.60 -16.03
N GLN A 396 -9.48 -18.42 -16.67
CA GLN A 396 -9.59 -18.73 -18.10
C GLN A 396 -10.56 -19.87 -18.36
N ASP A 397 -11.01 -20.01 -19.62
CA ASP A 397 -11.91 -21.07 -20.06
C ASP A 397 -11.36 -22.46 -19.69
N ALA A 398 -12.11 -23.19 -18.87
CA ALA A 398 -11.73 -24.51 -18.38
C ALA A 398 -11.98 -25.64 -19.39
N SER A 399 -12.85 -25.38 -20.37
CA SER A 399 -13.27 -26.33 -21.38
C SER A 399 -13.65 -25.61 -22.67
N ILE A 400 -13.67 -26.35 -23.78
CA ILE A 400 -14.12 -25.85 -25.08
C ILE A 400 -15.65 -25.97 -25.10
N ASP A 401 -16.35 -24.83 -25.12
CA ASP A 401 -17.80 -24.76 -25.32
C ASP A 401 -18.12 -24.85 -26.82
N PRO A 402 -18.89 -25.87 -27.28
CA PRO A 402 -19.31 -26.01 -28.67
C PRO A 402 -20.43 -25.04 -29.08
N ALA A 403 -20.91 -24.17 -28.18
CA ALA A 403 -22.00 -23.25 -28.47
C ALA A 403 -21.66 -22.28 -29.63
N VAL A 404 -22.67 -21.98 -30.46
CA VAL A 404 -22.52 -21.21 -31.72
C VAL A 404 -21.94 -19.81 -31.53
N SER A 405 -22.12 -19.20 -30.36
CA SER A 405 -21.60 -17.87 -30.02
C SER A 405 -20.36 -17.90 -29.11
N ALA A 406 -19.88 -19.08 -28.72
CA ALA A 406 -18.74 -19.21 -27.83
C ALA A 406 -17.43 -18.91 -28.57
N ALA A 407 -16.60 -18.07 -27.96
CA ALA A 407 -15.21 -17.89 -28.35
C ALA A 407 -14.35 -18.54 -27.26
N ASN A 408 -13.72 -19.67 -27.59
CA ASN A 408 -12.97 -20.46 -26.62
C ASN A 408 -11.51 -19.99 -26.60
N PHE A 409 -11.14 -19.28 -25.56
CA PHE A 409 -9.81 -18.71 -25.38
C PHE A 409 -8.99 -19.54 -24.40
N VAL A 410 -8.36 -20.57 -24.96
CA VAL A 410 -7.93 -21.77 -24.24
C VAL A 410 -6.52 -21.62 -23.66
N LEU A 411 -5.61 -20.98 -24.39
CA LEU A 411 -4.19 -20.94 -24.03
C LEU A 411 -3.59 -19.58 -24.39
N LEU A 412 -2.95 -18.92 -23.43
CA LEU A 412 -2.26 -17.64 -23.64
C LEU A 412 -0.74 -17.83 -23.49
N TYR A 413 0.01 -17.24 -24.42
CA TYR A 413 1.47 -17.21 -24.42
C TYR A 413 1.95 -15.78 -24.63
N GLY A 414 2.88 -15.30 -23.81
CA GLY A 414 3.45 -13.98 -24.04
C GLY A 414 4.32 -13.47 -22.91
N ASP A 415 4.83 -12.26 -23.09
CA ASP A 415 5.59 -11.54 -22.08
C ASP A 415 4.65 -10.74 -21.16
N PHE A 416 4.39 -11.27 -19.96
CA PHE A 416 3.53 -10.64 -18.96
C PHE A 416 4.10 -9.33 -18.40
N ALA A 417 5.36 -8.99 -18.64
CA ALA A 417 5.87 -7.65 -18.32
C ALA A 417 5.16 -6.55 -19.12
N GLN A 418 4.52 -6.88 -20.25
CA GLN A 418 3.71 -5.96 -21.06
C GLN A 418 2.24 -5.90 -20.62
N PHE A 419 1.84 -6.67 -19.59
CA PHE A 419 0.57 -6.51 -18.90
C PHE A 419 0.78 -5.68 -17.63
N LEU A 420 0.04 -4.58 -17.51
CA LEU A 420 0.17 -3.64 -16.41
C LEU A 420 -1.04 -3.75 -15.49
N ILE A 421 -0.79 -4.04 -14.22
CA ILE A 421 -1.75 -3.90 -13.13
C ILE A 421 -1.41 -2.62 -12.38
N VAL A 422 -2.40 -1.77 -12.21
CA VAL A 422 -2.30 -0.47 -11.56
C VAL A 422 -3.15 -0.50 -10.31
N ASP A 423 -2.52 -0.47 -9.16
CA ASP A 423 -3.23 -0.35 -7.89
C ASP A 423 -3.10 1.08 -7.38
N ARG A 424 -4.21 1.62 -6.86
CA ARG A 424 -4.18 2.92 -6.20
C ARG A 424 -4.05 2.71 -4.70
N ILE A 425 -3.11 3.42 -4.09
CA ILE A 425 -2.92 3.36 -2.64
C ILE A 425 -4.19 3.82 -1.89
N GLY A 426 -4.50 3.17 -0.77
CA GLY A 426 -5.62 3.54 0.10
C GLY A 426 -6.84 2.60 0.10
N THR A 427 -6.63 1.28 0.06
CA THR A 427 -7.67 0.31 0.43
C THR A 427 -8.16 0.60 1.84
N THR A 428 -9.49 0.72 1.98
CA THR A 428 -10.12 1.18 3.23
C THR A 428 -11.20 0.19 3.62
N ILE A 429 -11.24 -0.15 4.91
CA ILE A 429 -12.31 -0.93 5.52
C ILE A 429 -13.11 0.02 6.42
N GLU A 430 -14.41 0.05 6.23
CA GLU A 430 -15.35 0.86 6.99
C GLU A 430 -16.43 -0.03 7.59
N VAL A 431 -16.75 0.20 8.86
CA VAL A 431 -17.92 -0.41 9.48
C VAL A 431 -19.10 0.55 9.33
N VAL A 432 -20.10 0.15 8.56
CA VAL A 432 -21.37 0.86 8.40
C VAL A 432 -22.19 0.69 9.68
N PRO A 433 -22.45 1.77 10.43
CA PRO A 433 -23.04 1.67 11.78
C PRO A 433 -24.48 1.15 11.81
N HIS A 434 -25.29 1.51 10.80
CA HIS A 434 -26.69 1.14 10.73
C HIS A 434 -27.11 0.84 9.30
N LEU A 435 -27.67 -0.35 9.07
CA LEU A 435 -28.31 -0.69 7.80
C LEU A 435 -29.79 -0.39 7.86
N PHE A 436 -30.33 0.06 6.73
CA PHE A 436 -31.73 0.41 6.58
C PHE A 436 -32.40 -0.54 5.60
N GLY A 437 -33.55 -1.09 6.01
CA GLY A 437 -34.37 -1.92 5.14
C GLY A 437 -35.12 -1.07 4.10
N ALA A 438 -35.84 -1.74 3.20
CA ALA A 438 -36.59 -1.10 2.10
C ALA A 438 -37.55 0.01 2.57
N ASN A 439 -38.06 -0.08 3.80
CA ASN A 439 -38.93 0.93 4.42
C ASN A 439 -38.18 2.08 5.11
N ARG A 440 -36.87 2.22 4.87
CA ARG A 440 -35.98 3.22 5.49
C ARG A 440 -35.99 3.18 7.03
N ARG A 441 -36.08 1.97 7.60
CA ARG A 441 -35.99 1.71 9.04
C ARG A 441 -34.74 0.88 9.35
N PRO A 442 -34.04 1.12 10.46
CA PRO A 442 -32.89 0.31 10.85
C PRO A 442 -33.27 -1.17 10.99
N THR A 443 -32.45 -2.07 10.46
CA THR A 443 -32.69 -3.54 10.52
C THR A 443 -32.00 -4.22 11.69
N LEU A 444 -31.40 -3.46 12.62
CA LEU A 444 -30.53 -3.97 13.69
C LEU A 444 -29.32 -4.75 13.15
N GLU A 445 -28.87 -4.37 11.96
CA GLU A 445 -27.68 -4.92 11.32
C GLU A 445 -26.65 -3.81 11.10
N ARG A 446 -25.38 -4.17 11.20
CA ARG A 446 -24.20 -3.40 10.81
C ARG A 446 -23.64 -3.99 9.52
N GLY A 447 -22.70 -3.32 8.87
CA GLY A 447 -22.04 -3.89 7.69
C GLY A 447 -20.55 -3.61 7.65
N GLY A 448 -19.76 -4.57 7.18
CA GLY A 448 -18.36 -4.36 6.82
C GLY A 448 -18.29 -3.98 5.35
N LEU A 449 -17.77 -2.80 5.05
CA LEU A 449 -17.54 -2.31 3.69
C LEU A 449 -16.03 -2.22 3.44
N LEU A 450 -15.52 -3.11 2.59
CA LEU A 450 -14.20 -2.97 2.00
C LEU A 450 -14.35 -2.27 0.65
N TRP A 451 -13.54 -1.26 0.37
CA TRP A 451 -13.43 -0.71 -0.97
C TRP A 451 -11.98 -0.43 -1.36
N PHE A 452 -11.69 -0.69 -2.62
CA PHE A 452 -10.36 -0.56 -3.21
C PHE A 452 -10.46 0.02 -4.62
N ARG A 453 -9.31 0.39 -5.18
CA ARG A 453 -9.23 0.96 -6.52
C ARG A 453 -8.07 0.34 -7.29
N THR A 454 -8.39 -0.31 -8.42
CA THR A 454 -7.42 -1.00 -9.25
C THR A 454 -7.79 -0.90 -10.74
N GLY A 455 -6.81 -1.05 -11.61
CA GLY A 455 -6.95 -1.02 -13.05
C GLY A 455 -5.98 -2.02 -13.69
N SER A 456 -6.29 -2.45 -14.91
CA SER A 456 -5.40 -3.30 -15.69
C SER A 456 -5.63 -3.08 -17.17
N ASP A 457 -4.55 -3.15 -17.94
CA ASP A 457 -4.61 -3.24 -19.41
C ASP A 457 -3.31 -3.84 -19.96
N VAL A 458 -3.38 -4.31 -21.20
CA VAL A 458 -2.22 -4.74 -21.97
C VAL A 458 -1.61 -3.53 -22.68
N LEU A 459 -0.33 -3.24 -22.39
CA LEU A 459 0.40 -2.12 -22.97
C LEU A 459 0.77 -2.36 -24.43
N ILE A 460 1.22 -3.58 -24.74
CA ILE A 460 1.64 -4.00 -26.08
C ILE A 460 0.94 -5.34 -26.41
N PRO A 461 -0.19 -5.31 -27.13
CA PRO A 461 -0.91 -6.53 -27.48
C PRO A 461 -0.11 -7.53 -28.33
N ASP A 462 0.84 -7.03 -29.13
CA ASP A 462 1.71 -7.87 -29.97
C ASP A 462 2.66 -8.76 -29.18
N ALA A 463 2.84 -8.50 -27.88
CA ALA A 463 3.64 -9.33 -26.97
C ALA A 463 2.91 -10.60 -26.50
N PHE A 464 1.65 -10.79 -26.91
CA PHE A 464 0.81 -11.91 -26.52
C PHE A 464 0.25 -12.65 -27.73
N ARG A 465 0.05 -13.96 -27.58
CA ARG A 465 -0.60 -14.86 -28.53
C ARG A 465 -1.63 -15.69 -27.79
N LEU A 466 -2.87 -15.60 -28.25
CA LEU A 466 -4.01 -16.29 -27.65
C LEU A 466 -4.54 -17.33 -28.62
N LEU A 467 -4.63 -18.58 -28.14
CA LEU A 467 -5.23 -19.67 -28.87
C LEU A 467 -6.75 -19.57 -28.82
N SER A 468 -7.37 -19.38 -29.99
CA SER A 468 -8.81 -19.40 -30.19
C SER A 468 -9.23 -20.72 -30.84
N VAL A 469 -10.03 -21.51 -30.14
CA VAL A 469 -10.65 -22.72 -30.71
C VAL A 469 -12.03 -22.34 -31.24
N ALA A 470 -12.15 -22.25 -32.56
CA ALA A 470 -13.40 -21.90 -33.22
C ALA A 470 -14.46 -23.00 -33.03
N THR A 471 -15.72 -22.60 -32.95
CA THR A 471 -16.86 -23.51 -32.98
C THR A 471 -17.29 -23.78 -34.42
N ALA A 472 -17.73 -25.01 -34.72
CA ALA A 472 -18.01 -25.45 -36.09
C ALA A 472 -19.11 -24.63 -36.78
N ALA A 473 -20.01 -24.03 -36.01
CA ALA A 473 -21.11 -23.21 -36.52
C ALA A 473 -20.67 -21.80 -37.00
N THR A 474 -19.59 -21.25 -36.45
CA THR A 474 -19.09 -19.90 -36.82
C THR A 474 -18.45 -19.89 -38.20
N THR A 475 -17.75 -20.97 -38.57
CA THR A 475 -17.06 -21.13 -39.85
C THR A 475 -18.04 -21.11 -41.03
N THR A 476 -19.23 -21.71 -40.87
CA THR A 476 -20.27 -21.82 -41.91
C THR A 476 -20.86 -20.46 -42.33
N ARG A 477 -20.78 -19.43 -41.48
CA ARG A 477 -21.27 -18.08 -41.80
C ARG A 477 -20.28 -17.28 -42.64
N LYS A 478 -18.97 -17.45 -42.44
CA LYS A 478 -17.94 -16.75 -43.24
C LYS A 478 -17.88 -17.27 -44.68
N THR A 479 -18.04 -18.59 -44.90
CA THR A 479 -18.08 -19.18 -46.25
C THR A 479 -19.32 -18.80 -47.05
N LYS A 480 -20.45 -18.48 -46.40
CA LYS A 480 -21.64 -17.97 -47.10
C LYS A 480 -21.53 -16.50 -47.52
N ALA A 481 -20.74 -15.70 -46.79
CA ALA A 481 -20.57 -14.27 -47.08
C ALA A 481 -19.57 -13.99 -48.22
N SER A 482 -18.68 -14.94 -48.55
CA SER A 482 -17.69 -14.77 -49.64
C SER A 482 -18.16 -15.30 -51.00
N VAL A 483 -19.41 -15.74 -51.13
CA VAL A 483 -20.00 -16.32 -52.36
C VAL A 483 -21.22 -15.50 -52.82
N GLY A 484 -21.43 -14.31 -52.24
CA GLY A 484 -22.52 -13.39 -52.59
C GLY A 484 -22.06 -12.25 -53.48
#